data_AF-A0A949XXH0-F1
#
_entry.id   AF-A0A949XXH0-F1
#
_cell.length_a   1.000
_cell.length_b   1.000
_cell.length_c   1.000
_cell.angle_alpha   90.00
_cell.angle_beta   90.00
_cell.angle_gamma   90.00
#
_symmetry.space_group_name_H-M   'P 1'
#
loop_
_entity.id
_entity.type
_entity.pdbx_description
1 polymer ?
#
loop_
_entity_poly.entity_id
_entity_poly.type
_entity_poly.pdbx_seq_one_letter_code
_entity_poly.pdbx_strand_id
1 'polypeptide(L)'
;MMWNRALGGAIRRVREDHPGATRKAPRGVRPLEFESLEARQLLATLAPIGSVLVPASLGYSATPNISSQPATVTLNDPTGDTGAVRVIGTVLVVTPVPLTDGGTNMINVTQVNDMLQVTVNGVVDSTPLPVSSINRIVVFGSKASDDITIDPSVDPTIPVTLDGGHGGDNSLQAGAGPTREHGWFGFNNLYGGTGPNQLIGRKGHVAFHPTASTDEIFAGVIPPPSKSFFHHHAPGGTFFKNVNGRAVPITSTDPSASATRQALTPIQLTKSTQSKSLATHSSVHKTASTPVASSPAKTVTTHTSGGTTKAAGSGGTPPTK
;
A
#
# COMPACT_ATOMS: atom_id res chain seq x y z
N MET A 1 -31.40 -46.01 -31.49
CA MET A 1 -29.98 -46.39 -31.43
C MET A 1 -29.39 -45.79 -30.15
N MET A 2 -29.72 -46.28 -28.94
CA MET A 2 -29.08 -47.38 -28.20
C MET A 2 -27.55 -47.42 -28.33
N TRP A 3 -26.85 -46.76 -27.41
CA TRP A 3 -25.46 -47.06 -27.06
C TRP A 3 -25.34 -47.19 -25.54
N ASN A 4 -25.24 -48.44 -25.09
CA ASN A 4 -24.80 -48.85 -23.76
C ASN A 4 -23.26 -48.79 -23.70
N ARG A 5 -22.69 -48.10 -22.71
CA ARG A 5 -21.33 -48.37 -22.19
C ARG A 5 -21.39 -48.15 -20.68
N ALA A 6 -21.39 -49.23 -19.91
CA ALA A 6 -20.21 -49.93 -19.41
C ALA A 6 -19.70 -49.31 -18.10
N LEU A 7 -20.19 -49.91 -17.01
CA LEU A 7 -19.68 -49.83 -15.66
C LEU A 7 -18.18 -50.19 -15.63
N GLY A 8 -17.38 -49.41 -14.92
CA GLY A 8 -15.97 -49.75 -14.68
C GLY A 8 -15.29 -48.85 -13.65
N GLY A 9 -15.04 -49.41 -12.46
CA GLY A 9 -13.88 -49.01 -11.65
C GLY A 9 -14.13 -48.07 -10.47
N ALA A 10 -14.82 -48.55 -9.42
CA ALA A 10 -14.71 -47.94 -8.10
C ALA A 10 -13.34 -48.26 -7.49
N ILE A 11 -12.39 -47.33 -7.62
CA ILE A 11 -11.12 -47.39 -6.87
C ILE A 11 -11.42 -46.98 -5.42
N ARG A 12 -11.80 -47.97 -4.59
CA ARG A 12 -11.71 -47.88 -3.13
C ARG A 12 -10.22 -47.77 -2.78
N ARG A 13 -9.74 -46.56 -2.50
CA ARG A 13 -8.50 -46.40 -1.72
C ARG A 13 -8.80 -46.86 -0.31
N VAL A 14 -8.33 -48.07 0.00
CA VAL A 14 -8.16 -48.54 1.37
C VAL A 14 -7.17 -47.58 2.02
N ARG A 15 -7.67 -46.81 2.99
CA ARG A 15 -6.84 -45.96 3.83
C ARG A 15 -6.16 -46.89 4.81
N GLU A 16 -4.89 -47.19 4.56
CA GLU A 16 -4.04 -47.88 5.53
C GLU A 16 -3.85 -46.94 6.73
N ASP A 17 -4.65 -47.18 7.77
CA ASP A 17 -4.44 -46.60 9.08
C ASP A 17 -3.04 -46.99 9.55
N HIS A 18 -2.14 -46.01 9.62
CA HIS A 18 -0.81 -46.17 10.18
C HIS A 18 -0.92 -46.11 11.72
N PRO A 19 -0.74 -47.23 12.45
CA PRO A 19 -0.67 -47.22 13.90
C PRO A 19 0.71 -46.68 14.33
N GLY A 20 0.82 -45.37 14.51
CA GLY A 20 2.08 -44.77 14.95
C GLY A 20 2.06 -43.27 15.21
N ALA A 21 0.99 -42.56 14.84
CA ALA A 21 0.88 -41.15 15.15
C ALA A 21 0.54 -40.96 16.64
N THR A 22 1.58 -40.82 17.45
CA THR A 22 1.51 -40.30 18.82
C THR A 22 0.65 -39.04 18.84
N ARG A 23 -0.51 -39.11 19.51
CA ARG A 23 -1.41 -37.99 19.75
C ARG A 23 -0.59 -36.85 20.38
N LYS A 24 -0.33 -35.79 19.62
CA LYS A 24 0.23 -34.57 20.19
C LYS A 24 -0.76 -34.04 21.21
N ALA A 25 -0.32 -34.01 22.47
CA ALA A 25 -1.07 -33.50 23.60
C ALA A 25 -1.63 -32.09 23.31
N PRO A 26 -2.79 -31.73 23.90
CA PRO A 26 -3.32 -30.39 23.79
C PRO A 26 -2.26 -29.38 24.25
N ARG A 27 -1.95 -28.41 23.39
CA ARG A 27 -1.06 -27.30 23.71
C ARG A 27 -1.60 -26.60 24.95
N GLY A 28 -0.92 -26.78 26.08
CA GLY A 28 -1.15 -26.03 27.30
C GLY A 28 -1.07 -24.54 26.98
N VAL A 29 -2.13 -23.83 27.34
CA VAL A 29 -2.19 -22.37 27.35
C VAL A 29 -1.08 -21.92 28.29
N ARG A 30 0.00 -21.36 27.71
CA ARG A 30 1.05 -20.72 28.51
C ARG A 30 0.44 -19.46 29.13
N PRO A 31 0.56 -19.26 30.45
CA PRO A 31 0.20 -17.98 31.06
C PRO A 31 1.02 -16.88 30.37
N LEU A 32 0.35 -15.80 29.99
CA LEU A 32 1.00 -14.57 29.56
C LEU A 32 1.77 -14.03 30.78
N GLU A 33 3.07 -14.26 30.81
CA GLU A 33 3.96 -13.54 31.71
C GLU A 33 3.94 -12.08 31.29
N PHE A 34 3.34 -11.24 32.13
CA PHE A 34 3.47 -9.79 32.04
C PHE A 34 4.94 -9.49 32.29
N GLU A 35 5.70 -9.21 31.24
CA GLU A 35 6.99 -8.55 31.37
C GLU A 35 6.75 -7.22 32.10
N SER A 36 7.24 -7.18 33.34
CA SER A 36 7.37 -5.96 34.12
C SER A 36 8.08 -4.92 33.25
N LEU A 37 7.38 -3.82 32.95
CA LEU A 37 7.95 -2.62 32.37
C LEU A 37 9.02 -2.07 33.32
N GLU A 38 10.22 -2.63 33.27
CA GLU A 38 11.39 -2.00 33.84
C GLU A 38 11.54 -0.65 33.17
N ALA A 39 11.47 0.37 34.02
CA ALA A 39 11.46 1.78 33.66
C ALA A 39 12.61 2.08 32.70
N ARG A 40 12.30 2.22 31.41
CA ARG A 40 13.17 2.91 30.46
C ARG A 40 13.22 4.37 30.91
N GLN A 41 14.21 4.66 31.75
CA GLN A 41 14.55 6.02 32.14
C GLN A 41 14.96 6.77 30.87
N LEU A 42 14.04 7.54 30.30
CA LEU A 42 14.35 8.59 29.35
C LEU A 42 15.15 9.65 30.10
N LEU A 43 16.48 9.58 29.98
CA LEU A 43 17.39 10.61 30.46
C LEU A 43 17.26 11.85 29.55
N ALA A 44 16.18 12.60 29.72
CA ALA A 44 16.08 13.94 29.17
C ALA A 44 16.92 14.86 30.08
N THR A 45 18.15 15.18 29.64
CA THR A 45 18.99 16.17 30.33
C THR A 45 18.40 17.56 30.11
N LEU A 46 17.50 17.96 31.01
CA LEU A 46 17.07 19.36 31.16
C LEU A 46 18.27 20.15 31.69
N ALA A 47 18.77 21.10 30.90
CA ALA A 47 19.76 22.05 31.39
C ALA A 47 19.18 22.81 32.60
N PRO A 48 19.97 23.02 33.67
CA PRO A 48 19.50 23.73 34.85
C PRO A 48 19.08 25.15 34.49
N ILE A 49 17.81 25.47 34.74
CA ILE A 49 17.30 26.84 34.65
C ILE A 49 18.01 27.63 35.75
N GLY A 50 18.76 28.66 35.36
CA GLY A 50 19.43 29.55 36.31
C GLY A 50 18.44 30.11 37.31
N SER A 51 18.75 29.99 38.60
CA SER A 51 17.93 30.50 39.69
C SER A 51 17.80 32.02 39.59
N VAL A 52 16.66 32.49 39.09
CA VAL A 52 16.30 33.90 39.11
C VAL A 52 15.84 34.24 40.53
N LEU A 53 16.69 34.95 41.27
CA LEU A 53 16.33 35.57 42.54
C LEU A 53 15.36 36.73 42.27
N VAL A 54 14.05 36.48 42.42
CA VAL A 54 13.04 37.54 42.38
C VAL A 54 12.82 38.04 43.81
N PRO A 55 13.13 39.31 44.12
CA PRO A 55 12.90 39.86 45.46
C PRO A 55 11.41 39.89 45.77
N ALA A 56 11.03 39.32 46.92
CA ALA A 56 9.67 39.36 47.44
C ALA A 56 9.33 40.78 47.90
N SER A 57 8.79 41.61 47.02
CA SER A 57 8.29 42.94 47.35
C SER A 57 7.06 43.26 46.50
N LEU A 58 5.95 43.46 47.20
CA LEU A 58 4.68 44.06 46.76
C LEU A 58 3.83 43.23 45.80
N GLY A 59 2.89 42.45 46.36
CA GLY A 59 1.45 42.36 46.00
C GLY A 59 0.94 42.36 44.55
N TYR A 60 1.76 42.22 43.51
CA TYR A 60 1.28 42.17 42.13
C TYR A 60 0.99 40.74 41.69
N SER A 61 -0.29 40.44 41.44
CA SER A 61 -0.72 39.31 40.62
C SER A 61 -0.25 39.52 39.19
N ALA A 62 1.02 39.21 38.91
CA ALA A 62 1.51 39.13 37.55
C ALA A 62 0.96 37.83 36.94
N THR A 63 -0.04 37.95 36.06
CA THR A 63 -0.46 36.84 35.20
C THR A 63 0.77 36.36 34.44
N PRO A 64 1.25 35.12 34.62
CA PRO A 64 2.44 34.65 33.93
C PRO A 64 2.15 34.63 32.43
N ASN A 65 2.68 35.61 31.70
CA ASN A 65 2.65 35.65 30.25
C ASN A 65 3.78 34.74 29.74
N ILE A 66 3.57 33.44 29.86
CA ILE A 66 4.41 32.40 29.24
C ILE A 66 4.09 32.32 27.75
N SER A 67 4.46 33.36 27.02
CA SER A 67 4.53 33.33 25.56
C SER A 67 5.89 32.76 25.17
N SER A 68 5.92 31.50 24.74
CA SER A 68 7.10 30.92 24.09
C SER A 68 7.08 31.30 22.61
N GLN A 69 8.25 31.54 22.03
CA GLN A 69 8.34 31.70 20.58
C GLN A 69 7.94 30.38 19.90
N PRO A 70 7.19 30.42 18.79
CA PRO A 70 6.85 29.21 18.06
C PRO A 70 8.14 28.52 17.60
N ALA A 71 8.33 27.27 18.02
CA ALA A 71 9.41 26.43 17.52
C ALA A 71 8.96 25.71 16.25
N THR A 72 9.71 25.84 15.15
CA THR A 72 9.47 25.06 13.94
C THR A 72 10.28 23.77 14.01
N VAL A 73 9.61 22.63 13.93
CA VAL A 73 10.25 21.31 13.78
C VAL A 73 10.27 20.98 12.28
N THR A 74 11.46 20.82 11.71
CA THR A 74 11.62 20.31 10.34
C THR A 74 11.81 18.81 10.41
N LEU A 75 10.86 18.05 9.88
CA LEU A 75 10.99 16.61 9.68
C LEU A 75 11.54 16.38 8.28
N ASN A 76 12.75 15.83 8.20
CA ASN A 76 13.34 15.42 6.93
C ASN A 76 12.97 13.96 6.70
N ASP A 77 11.85 13.72 6.03
CA ASP A 77 11.51 12.37 5.61
C ASP A 77 12.52 11.88 4.57
N PRO A 78 13.06 10.65 4.70
CA PRO A 78 14.01 10.14 3.74
C PRO A 78 13.35 10.02 2.36
N THR A 79 13.93 10.67 1.35
CA THR A 79 13.51 10.54 -0.05
C THR A 79 14.40 9.53 -0.77
N GLY A 80 13.81 8.66 -1.59
CA GLY A 80 14.54 7.65 -2.35
C GLY A 80 13.69 6.98 -3.44
N ASP A 81 14.30 6.11 -4.24
CA ASP A 81 13.55 5.23 -5.14
C ASP A 81 12.99 4.06 -4.32
N THR A 82 11.67 3.98 -4.19
CA THR A 82 11.03 2.90 -3.44
C THR A 82 10.90 1.62 -4.27
N GLY A 83 11.05 1.71 -5.60
CA GLY A 83 10.73 0.65 -6.55
C GLY A 83 9.23 0.28 -6.60
N ALA A 84 8.38 0.94 -5.82
CA ALA A 84 6.95 0.63 -5.71
C ALA A 84 6.08 1.50 -6.64
N VAL A 85 6.58 2.66 -7.04
CA VAL A 85 5.82 3.67 -7.79
C VAL A 85 6.14 3.59 -9.28
N ARG A 86 5.10 3.63 -10.11
CA ARG A 86 5.24 3.77 -11.57
C ARG A 86 4.10 4.59 -12.14
N VAL A 87 4.37 5.31 -13.22
CA VAL A 87 3.36 6.03 -14.00
C VAL A 87 3.17 5.33 -15.34
N ILE A 88 1.93 4.96 -15.66
CA ILE A 88 1.57 4.35 -16.95
C ILE A 88 0.60 5.31 -17.65
N GLY A 89 1.13 6.10 -18.60
CA GLY A 89 0.36 7.17 -19.22
C GLY A 89 -0.01 8.24 -18.19
N THR A 90 -1.30 8.40 -17.89
CA THR A 90 -1.84 9.33 -16.88
C THR A 90 -2.29 8.62 -15.60
N VAL A 91 -1.91 7.35 -15.42
CA VAL A 91 -2.31 6.53 -14.26
C VAL A 91 -1.11 6.34 -13.34
N LEU A 92 -1.24 6.78 -12.10
CA LEU A 92 -0.31 6.45 -11.02
C LEU A 92 -0.61 5.03 -10.53
N VAL A 93 0.39 4.16 -10.54
CA VAL A 93 0.27 2.80 -10.01
C VAL A 93 1.30 2.57 -8.91
N VAL A 94 0.83 2.13 -7.74
CA VAL A 94 1.67 1.83 -6.58
C VAL A 94 1.55 0.33 -6.27
N THR A 95 2.68 -0.35 -6.11
CA THR A 95 2.75 -1.77 -5.77
C THR A 95 3.98 -2.02 -4.90
N PRO A 96 3.83 -2.12 -3.57
CA PRO A 96 4.96 -2.30 -2.67
C PRO A 96 5.60 -3.68 -2.88
N VAL A 97 6.89 -3.78 -2.57
CA VAL A 97 7.56 -5.07 -2.53
C VAL A 97 7.00 -5.88 -1.35
N PRO A 98 6.58 -7.15 -1.53
CA PRO A 98 6.10 -7.97 -0.43
C PRO A 98 7.17 -8.14 0.66
N LEU A 99 6.81 -7.90 1.91
CA LEU A 99 7.68 -8.16 3.05
C LEU A 99 7.66 -9.65 3.40
N THR A 100 8.83 -10.25 3.55
CA THR A 100 8.98 -11.70 3.80
C THR A 100 9.04 -12.07 5.28
N ASP A 101 9.23 -11.09 6.16
CA ASP A 101 9.32 -11.23 7.61
C ASP A 101 7.95 -11.18 8.31
N GLY A 102 6.86 -11.08 7.54
CA GLY A 102 5.51 -10.91 8.07
C GLY A 102 5.19 -9.48 8.51
N GLY A 103 6.03 -8.51 8.16
CA GLY A 103 5.76 -7.10 8.37
C GLY A 103 4.57 -6.58 7.56
N THR A 104 4.14 -5.37 7.90
CA THR A 104 3.08 -4.63 7.19
C THR A 104 3.72 -3.56 6.32
N ASN A 105 3.36 -3.52 5.03
CA ASN A 105 3.72 -2.36 4.21
C ASN A 105 2.83 -1.18 4.59
N MET A 106 3.41 0.00 4.75
CA MET A 106 2.67 1.25 4.92
C MET A 106 2.77 2.05 3.63
N ILE A 107 1.65 2.31 2.97
CA ILE A 107 1.55 3.14 1.77
C ILE A 107 0.67 4.33 2.08
N ASN A 108 1.21 5.53 1.93
CA ASN A 108 0.46 6.78 2.03
C ASN A 108 0.58 7.57 0.74
N VAL A 109 -0.55 8.02 0.19
CA VAL A 109 -0.59 8.94 -0.96
C VAL A 109 -1.17 10.27 -0.50
N THR A 110 -0.36 11.31 -0.56
CA THR A 110 -0.72 12.68 -0.18
C THR A 110 -0.55 13.64 -1.36
N GLN A 111 -1.07 14.86 -1.21
CA GLN A 111 -0.81 15.95 -2.15
C GLN A 111 -0.17 17.12 -1.42
N VAL A 112 0.98 17.59 -1.94
CA VAL A 112 1.74 18.72 -1.39
C VAL A 112 2.16 19.63 -2.54
N ASN A 113 1.78 20.91 -2.49
CA ASN A 113 2.11 21.91 -3.52
C ASN A 113 1.79 21.45 -4.96
N ASP A 114 0.58 20.93 -5.18
CA ASP A 114 0.10 20.38 -6.47
C ASP A 114 0.92 19.21 -7.04
N MET A 115 1.71 18.57 -6.17
CA MET A 115 2.44 17.33 -6.45
C MET A 115 1.86 16.21 -5.61
N LEU A 116 1.59 15.06 -6.22
CA LEU A 116 1.33 13.83 -5.50
C LEU A 116 2.65 13.34 -4.90
N GLN A 117 2.59 12.95 -3.64
CA GLN A 117 3.70 12.35 -2.92
C GLN A 117 3.25 10.96 -2.47
N VAL A 118 4.06 9.94 -2.78
CA VAL A 118 3.83 8.57 -2.33
C VAL A 118 4.92 8.21 -1.34
N THR A 119 4.52 7.84 -0.13
CA THR A 119 5.43 7.34 0.90
C THR A 119 5.20 5.86 1.09
N VAL A 120 6.26 5.06 0.96
CA VAL A 120 6.22 3.61 1.16
C VAL A 120 7.20 3.25 2.28
N ASN A 121 6.69 2.64 3.35
CA ASN A 121 7.47 2.23 4.52
C ASN A 121 8.32 3.36 5.13
N GLY A 122 7.77 4.59 5.14
CA GLY A 122 8.43 5.79 5.65
C GLY A 122 9.41 6.46 4.68
N VAL A 123 9.59 5.93 3.47
CA VAL A 123 10.43 6.53 2.42
C VAL A 123 9.56 7.22 1.38
N VAL A 124 9.82 8.50 1.14
CA VAL A 124 9.15 9.28 0.09
C VAL A 124 9.73 8.88 -1.26
N ASP A 125 8.86 8.50 -2.21
CA ASP A 125 9.29 8.18 -3.56
C ASP A 125 9.81 9.42 -4.29
N SER A 126 10.98 9.28 -4.92
CA SER A 126 11.65 10.39 -5.61
C SER A 126 11.01 10.80 -6.95
N THR A 127 10.03 10.04 -7.46
CA THR A 127 9.36 10.35 -8.72
C THR A 127 8.49 11.60 -8.56
N PRO A 128 8.73 12.69 -9.32
CA PRO A 128 7.85 13.86 -9.29
C PRO A 128 6.54 13.56 -10.01
N LEU A 129 5.41 13.78 -9.34
CA LEU A 129 4.06 13.48 -9.85
C LEU A 129 3.16 14.71 -9.81
N PRO A 130 3.21 15.62 -10.81
CA PRO A 130 2.27 16.73 -10.87
C PRO A 130 0.83 16.20 -10.92
N VAL A 131 -0.04 16.70 -10.05
CA VAL A 131 -1.45 16.28 -9.95
C VAL A 131 -2.15 16.42 -11.30
N SER A 132 -1.86 17.49 -12.03
CA SER A 132 -2.39 17.77 -13.37
C SER A 132 -2.03 16.73 -14.44
N SER A 133 -1.03 15.88 -14.21
CA SER A 133 -0.63 14.80 -15.12
C SER A 133 -1.32 13.47 -14.84
N ILE A 134 -2.00 13.35 -13.69
CA ILE A 134 -2.61 12.11 -13.20
C ILE A 134 -4.13 12.24 -13.24
N ASN A 135 -4.80 11.27 -13.89
CA ASN A 135 -6.27 11.20 -13.92
C ASN A 135 -6.82 9.96 -13.20
N ARG A 136 -5.94 9.15 -12.60
CA ARG A 136 -6.31 7.98 -11.80
C ARG A 136 -5.16 7.52 -10.92
N ILE A 137 -5.50 7.07 -9.72
CA ILE A 137 -4.58 6.40 -8.80
C ILE A 137 -5.02 4.95 -8.62
N VAL A 138 -4.07 4.02 -8.71
CA VAL A 138 -4.30 2.60 -8.43
C VAL A 138 -3.24 2.12 -7.44
N VAL A 139 -3.67 1.64 -6.28
CA VAL A 139 -2.77 1.08 -5.26
C VAL A 139 -3.11 -0.38 -5.06
N PHE A 140 -2.10 -1.24 -5.23
CA PHE A 140 -2.21 -2.67 -4.98
C PHE A 140 -1.47 -3.02 -3.69
N GLY A 141 -2.14 -3.75 -2.80
CA GLY A 141 -1.51 -4.50 -1.73
C GLY A 141 -0.65 -5.64 -2.26
N SER A 142 0.15 -6.20 -1.39
CA SER A 142 1.14 -7.23 -1.65
C SER A 142 0.61 -8.64 -1.32
N LYS A 143 1.52 -9.57 -1.01
CA LYS A 143 1.17 -10.88 -0.44
C LYS A 143 1.34 -10.91 1.09
N ALA A 144 1.74 -9.79 1.69
CA ALA A 144 1.87 -9.58 3.13
C ALA A 144 0.66 -8.77 3.64
N SER A 145 0.76 -8.25 4.86
CA SER A 145 -0.19 -7.24 5.36
C SER A 145 0.16 -5.88 4.75
N ASP A 146 -0.85 -5.08 4.43
CA ASP A 146 -0.69 -3.74 3.88
C ASP A 146 -1.64 -2.75 4.56
N ASP A 147 -1.12 -1.58 4.92
CA ASP A 147 -1.86 -0.42 5.36
C ASP A 147 -1.77 0.66 4.27
N ILE A 148 -2.88 0.89 3.59
CA ILE A 148 -2.97 1.74 2.41
C ILE A 148 -3.89 2.91 2.73
N THR A 149 -3.34 4.12 2.71
CA THR A 149 -4.08 5.36 2.97
C THR A 149 -3.97 6.32 1.80
N ILE A 150 -5.11 6.85 1.37
CA ILE A 150 -5.18 8.04 0.51
C ILE A 150 -5.61 9.21 1.38
N ASP A 151 -4.75 10.23 1.45
CA ASP A 151 -5.02 11.40 2.25
C ASP A 151 -6.17 12.24 1.65
N PRO A 152 -7.05 12.85 2.49
CA PRO A 152 -8.12 13.71 2.01
C PRO A 152 -7.67 14.95 1.22
N SER A 153 -6.39 15.34 1.28
CA SER A 153 -5.82 16.44 0.48
C SER A 153 -5.66 16.13 -1.00
N VAL A 154 -5.67 14.84 -1.39
CA VAL A 154 -5.57 14.44 -2.80
C VAL A 154 -6.78 14.99 -3.57
N ASP A 155 -6.52 15.58 -4.74
CA ASP A 155 -7.54 16.17 -5.61
C ASP A 155 -8.77 15.26 -5.72
N PRO A 156 -9.95 15.71 -5.23
CA PRO A 156 -11.14 14.87 -5.14
C PRO A 156 -11.72 14.52 -6.52
N THR A 157 -11.22 15.10 -7.60
CA THR A 157 -11.62 14.74 -8.97
C THR A 157 -10.88 13.50 -9.51
N ILE A 158 -9.76 13.11 -8.87
CA ILE A 158 -8.98 11.94 -9.29
C ILE A 158 -9.62 10.66 -8.71
N PRO A 159 -10.15 9.75 -9.56
CA PRO A 159 -10.66 8.47 -9.07
C PRO A 159 -9.52 7.57 -8.57
N VAL A 160 -9.80 6.86 -7.49
CA VAL A 160 -8.87 5.95 -6.81
C VAL A 160 -9.39 4.52 -6.88
N THR A 161 -8.49 3.55 -7.12
CA THR A 161 -8.75 2.13 -6.88
C THR A 161 -7.76 1.58 -5.88
N LEU A 162 -8.26 1.00 -4.80
CA LEU A 162 -7.46 0.34 -3.76
C LEU A 162 -7.73 -1.16 -3.81
N ASP A 163 -6.69 -1.98 -3.85
CA ASP A 163 -6.77 -3.44 -3.78
C ASP A 163 -5.96 -3.89 -2.57
N GLY A 164 -6.54 -4.71 -1.69
CA GLY A 164 -5.89 -5.17 -0.48
C GLY A 164 -4.82 -6.24 -0.70
N GLY A 165 -4.57 -6.66 -1.93
CA GLY A 165 -3.58 -7.69 -2.23
C GLY A 165 -4.12 -9.11 -2.01
N HIS A 166 -3.19 -10.06 -1.85
CA HIS A 166 -3.48 -11.50 -1.88
C HIS A 166 -3.34 -12.21 -0.53
N GLY A 167 -2.77 -11.55 0.48
CA GLY A 167 -2.45 -12.13 1.79
C GLY A 167 -2.66 -11.14 2.93
N GLY A 168 -2.22 -11.52 4.13
CA GLY A 168 -2.17 -10.64 5.30
C GLY A 168 -3.52 -10.17 5.86
N ASP A 169 -3.38 -9.25 6.82
CA ASP A 169 -4.43 -8.43 7.39
C ASP A 169 -4.23 -7.00 6.90
N ASN A 170 -5.15 -6.51 6.06
CA ASN A 170 -5.00 -5.26 5.33
C ASN A 170 -5.97 -4.20 5.83
N SER A 171 -5.53 -2.94 5.75
CA SER A 171 -6.32 -1.76 6.06
C SER A 171 -6.29 -0.83 4.85
N LEU A 172 -7.45 -0.48 4.32
CA LEU A 172 -7.58 0.40 3.15
C LEU A 172 -8.43 1.60 3.56
N GLN A 173 -7.83 2.80 3.54
CA GLN A 173 -8.50 4.05 3.84
C GLN A 173 -8.59 4.93 2.60
N ALA A 174 -9.82 5.19 2.16
CA ALA A 174 -10.10 6.08 1.05
C ALA A 174 -10.01 7.57 1.44
N GLY A 175 -9.70 8.40 0.45
CA GLY A 175 -9.58 9.86 0.56
C GLY A 175 -10.88 10.61 0.23
N ALA A 176 -10.77 11.83 -0.29
CA ALA A 176 -11.93 12.69 -0.55
C ALA A 176 -12.60 12.48 -1.92
N GLY A 177 -11.91 11.85 -2.88
CA GLY A 177 -12.44 11.60 -4.23
C GLY A 177 -13.22 10.30 -4.38
N PRO A 178 -13.75 9.99 -5.58
CA PRO A 178 -14.40 8.73 -5.87
C PRO A 178 -13.45 7.54 -5.69
N THR A 179 -13.85 6.55 -4.90
CA THR A 179 -13.02 5.37 -4.64
C THR A 179 -13.73 4.07 -4.99
N ARG A 180 -12.91 3.09 -5.37
CA ARG A 180 -13.31 1.68 -5.41
C ARG A 180 -12.29 0.86 -4.64
N GLU A 181 -12.76 0.15 -3.63
CA GLU A 181 -11.95 -0.62 -2.70
C GLU A 181 -12.23 -2.11 -2.86
N HIS A 182 -11.18 -2.92 -2.99
CA HIS A 182 -11.25 -4.35 -3.28
C HIS A 182 -10.56 -5.17 -2.18
N GLY A 183 -11.30 -6.05 -1.51
CA GLY A 183 -10.81 -7.01 -0.52
C GLY A 183 -11.16 -8.45 -0.88
N TRP A 184 -10.75 -8.93 -2.06
CA TRP A 184 -11.15 -10.28 -2.51
C TRP A 184 -10.38 -11.41 -1.82
N PHE A 185 -9.11 -11.15 -1.50
CA PHE A 185 -8.19 -12.06 -0.83
C PHE A 185 -7.66 -11.43 0.46
N GLY A 186 -6.96 -12.19 1.31
CA GLY A 186 -6.56 -11.74 2.64
C GLY A 186 -7.75 -11.49 3.59
N PHE A 187 -7.47 -10.87 4.72
CA PHE A 187 -8.47 -10.25 5.59
C PHE A 187 -8.36 -8.74 5.43
N ASN A 188 -9.46 -8.03 5.18
CA ASN A 188 -9.41 -6.60 4.86
C ASN A 188 -10.38 -5.80 5.72
N ASN A 189 -9.93 -4.63 6.13
CA ASN A 189 -10.78 -3.56 6.64
C ASN A 189 -10.85 -2.49 5.56
N LEU A 190 -12.04 -2.25 5.01
CA LEU A 190 -12.27 -1.26 3.96
C LEU A 190 -12.99 -0.05 4.57
N TYR A 191 -12.28 1.07 4.66
CA TYR A 191 -12.77 2.33 5.22
C TYR A 191 -13.07 3.32 4.10
N GLY A 192 -14.37 3.55 3.90
CA GLY A 192 -14.82 4.56 2.96
C GLY A 192 -14.31 5.95 3.34
N GLY A 193 -14.03 6.77 2.33
CA GLY A 193 -13.65 8.16 2.47
C GLY A 193 -14.86 9.09 2.54
N THR A 194 -14.61 10.39 2.46
CA THR A 194 -15.67 11.42 2.42
C THR A 194 -16.30 11.59 1.03
N GLY A 195 -15.62 11.11 -0.02
CA GLY A 195 -16.14 11.07 -1.39
C GLY A 195 -17.05 9.86 -1.66
N PRO A 196 -17.59 9.72 -2.89
CA PRO A 196 -18.35 8.54 -3.30
C PRO A 196 -17.52 7.25 -3.22
N ASN A 197 -17.99 6.23 -2.49
CA ASN A 197 -17.22 4.98 -2.32
C ASN A 197 -17.96 3.74 -2.83
N GLN A 198 -17.20 2.80 -3.40
CA GLN A 198 -17.64 1.44 -3.72
C GLN A 198 -16.79 0.43 -2.96
N LEU A 199 -17.38 -0.27 -2.00
CA LEU A 199 -16.67 -1.25 -1.16
C LEU A 199 -16.96 -2.67 -1.61
N ILE A 200 -15.95 -3.39 -2.12
CA ILE A 200 -16.12 -4.70 -2.74
C ILE A 200 -15.25 -5.71 -2.01
N GLY A 201 -15.84 -6.80 -1.52
CA GLY A 201 -15.10 -7.75 -0.71
C GLY A 201 -15.70 -9.13 -0.65
N ARG A 202 -14.92 -10.09 -0.15
CA ARG A 202 -15.39 -11.45 0.11
C ARG A 202 -16.10 -11.52 1.47
N LYS A 203 -17.31 -12.09 1.47
CA LYS A 203 -18.10 -12.35 2.70
C LYS A 203 -17.28 -13.15 3.70
N GLY A 204 -17.24 -12.68 4.95
CA GLY A 204 -16.52 -13.32 6.06
C GLY A 204 -15.01 -13.05 6.10
N HIS A 205 -14.48 -12.30 5.13
CA HIS A 205 -13.06 -11.90 5.07
C HIS A 205 -12.85 -10.40 4.99
N VAL A 206 -13.93 -9.64 4.84
CA VAL A 206 -13.89 -8.19 4.76
C VAL A 206 -14.80 -7.59 5.82
N ALA A 207 -14.24 -6.70 6.62
CA ALA A 207 -14.96 -5.76 7.44
C ALA A 207 -15.18 -4.48 6.63
N PHE A 208 -16.44 -4.11 6.41
CA PHE A 208 -16.80 -2.89 5.69
C PHE A 208 -17.09 -1.79 6.70
N HIS A 209 -16.45 -0.64 6.52
CA HIS A 209 -16.65 0.57 7.31
C HIS A 209 -17.19 1.68 6.40
N PRO A 210 -18.49 1.61 6.03
CA PRO A 210 -19.08 2.59 5.13
C PRO A 210 -19.29 3.94 5.82
N THR A 211 -19.06 5.00 5.06
CA THR A 211 -19.40 6.39 5.42
C THR A 211 -20.72 6.80 4.78
N ALA A 212 -21.24 7.98 5.13
CA ALA A 212 -22.48 8.51 4.56
C ALA A 212 -22.44 8.64 3.01
N SER A 213 -21.25 8.72 2.42
CA SER A 213 -21.01 8.80 0.97
C SER A 213 -20.72 7.45 0.32
N THR A 214 -20.85 6.33 1.04
CA THR A 214 -20.71 4.99 0.45
C THR A 214 -21.96 4.63 -0.34
N ASP A 215 -21.82 4.57 -1.67
CA ASP A 215 -22.93 4.32 -2.60
C ASP A 215 -23.28 2.83 -2.68
N GLU A 216 -22.25 1.98 -2.68
CA GLU A 216 -22.41 0.55 -2.94
C GLU A 216 -21.44 -0.27 -2.09
N ILE A 217 -21.95 -1.38 -1.56
CA ILE A 217 -21.15 -2.42 -0.93
C ILE A 217 -21.50 -3.75 -1.61
N PHE A 218 -20.51 -4.52 -2.02
CA PHE A 218 -20.71 -5.88 -2.53
C PHE A 218 -19.97 -6.90 -1.67
N ALA A 219 -20.72 -7.81 -1.04
CA ALA A 219 -20.16 -8.96 -0.33
C ALA A 219 -20.29 -10.22 -1.18
N GLY A 220 -19.21 -10.57 -1.88
CA GLY A 220 -19.12 -11.75 -2.72
C GLY A 220 -19.05 -13.05 -1.93
N VAL A 221 -19.67 -14.10 -2.45
CA VAL A 221 -19.61 -15.46 -1.89
C VAL A 221 -18.83 -16.33 -2.86
N ILE A 222 -17.76 -16.96 -2.37
CA ILE A 222 -17.05 -17.97 -3.16
C ILE A 222 -17.95 -19.19 -3.27
N PRO A 223 -18.34 -19.62 -4.48
CA PRO A 223 -19.11 -20.84 -4.63
C PRO A 223 -18.28 -22.02 -4.10
N PRO A 224 -18.91 -22.99 -3.43
CA PRO A 224 -18.21 -24.18 -2.97
C PRO A 224 -17.52 -24.85 -4.17
N PRO A 225 -16.33 -25.45 -3.98
CA PRO A 225 -15.65 -26.16 -5.05
C PRO A 225 -16.61 -27.22 -5.61
N SER A 226 -16.97 -27.08 -6.88
CA SER A 226 -17.80 -28.06 -7.56
C SER A 226 -17.04 -29.38 -7.62
N LYS A 227 -17.70 -30.48 -7.23
CA LYS A 227 -17.13 -31.84 -7.43
C LYS A 227 -17.02 -32.20 -8.92
N SER A 228 -17.73 -31.48 -9.79
CA SER A 228 -17.65 -31.63 -11.24
C SER A 228 -16.78 -30.53 -11.83
N PHE A 229 -15.67 -30.92 -12.46
CA PHE A 229 -14.77 -30.02 -13.18
C PHE A 229 -15.45 -29.24 -14.33
N PHE A 230 -16.67 -29.61 -14.73
CA PHE A 230 -17.38 -29.02 -15.87
C PHE A 230 -18.50 -28.05 -15.49
N HIS A 231 -18.75 -27.83 -14.20
CA HIS A 231 -19.78 -26.88 -13.76
C HIS A 231 -19.12 -25.68 -13.07
N HIS A 232 -18.87 -24.64 -13.85
CA HIS A 232 -18.50 -23.34 -13.33
C HIS A 232 -19.73 -22.69 -12.69
N HIS A 233 -19.72 -22.55 -11.37
CA HIS A 233 -20.71 -21.72 -10.70
C HIS A 233 -20.38 -20.25 -10.96
N ALA A 234 -21.37 -19.49 -11.41
CA ALA A 234 -21.23 -18.05 -11.52
C ALA A 234 -20.87 -17.48 -10.13
N PRO A 235 -20.00 -16.46 -10.05
CA PRO A 235 -19.74 -15.78 -8.80
C PRO A 235 -21.04 -15.19 -8.24
N GLY A 236 -21.31 -15.46 -6.97
CA GLY A 236 -22.48 -14.95 -6.26
C GLY A 236 -22.11 -13.84 -5.27
N GLY A 237 -23.12 -13.18 -4.71
CA GLY A 237 -22.91 -12.20 -3.65
C GLY A 237 -24.20 -11.46 -3.30
N THR A 238 -24.06 -10.47 -2.42
CA THR A 238 -25.16 -9.60 -2.01
C THR A 238 -24.68 -8.16 -2.12
N PHE A 239 -25.46 -7.32 -2.79
CA PHE A 239 -25.26 -5.88 -2.78
C PHE A 239 -25.93 -5.28 -1.55
N PHE A 240 -25.32 -4.26 -0.97
CA PHE A 240 -25.87 -3.48 0.13
C PHE A 240 -25.74 -2.00 -0.20
N LYS A 241 -26.65 -1.20 0.35
CA LYS A 241 -26.56 0.26 0.41
C LYS A 241 -26.30 0.70 1.85
N ASN A 242 -25.59 1.79 2.05
CA ASN A 242 -25.48 2.39 3.37
C ASN A 242 -26.73 3.24 3.66
N VAL A 243 -27.46 2.91 4.72
CA VAL A 243 -28.63 3.68 5.19
C VAL A 243 -28.38 4.04 6.65
N ASN A 244 -28.13 5.32 6.92
CA ASN A 244 -27.86 5.83 8.28
C ASN A 244 -26.72 5.08 9.00
N GLY A 245 -25.61 4.82 8.29
CA GLY A 245 -24.45 4.11 8.85
C GLY A 245 -24.62 2.59 8.97
N ARG A 246 -25.68 2.02 8.39
CA ARG A 246 -25.93 0.57 8.37
C ARG A 246 -26.00 0.03 6.95
N ALA A 247 -25.29 -1.07 6.69
CA ALA A 247 -25.43 -1.81 5.44
C ALA A 247 -26.80 -2.52 5.37
N VAL A 248 -27.59 -2.19 4.36
CA VAL A 248 -28.92 -2.77 4.10
C VAL A 248 -28.88 -3.52 2.76
N PRO A 249 -29.25 -4.81 2.70
CA PRO A 249 -29.18 -5.58 1.47
C PRO A 249 -30.15 -5.02 0.41
N ILE A 250 -29.68 -4.96 -0.83
CA ILE A 250 -30.46 -4.56 -2.00
C ILE A 250 -30.96 -5.83 -2.68
N THR A 251 -32.27 -5.96 -2.84
CA THR A 251 -32.88 -7.04 -3.62
C THR A 251 -32.96 -6.63 -5.09
N SER A 252 -32.96 -7.60 -6.01
CA SER A 252 -33.02 -7.34 -7.45
C SER A 252 -34.29 -6.61 -7.90
N THR A 253 -35.30 -6.53 -7.04
CA THR A 253 -36.55 -5.79 -7.26
C THR A 253 -36.47 -4.33 -6.82
N ASP A 254 -35.41 -3.91 -6.12
CA ASP A 254 -35.23 -2.51 -5.72
C ASP A 254 -34.87 -1.69 -6.99
N PRO A 255 -35.66 -0.67 -7.38
CA PRO A 255 -35.37 0.14 -8.55
C PRO A 255 -33.99 0.81 -8.50
N SER A 256 -33.44 1.05 -7.29
CA SER A 256 -32.08 1.60 -7.15
C SER A 256 -30.99 0.64 -7.68
N ALA A 257 -31.24 -0.68 -7.65
CA ALA A 257 -30.31 -1.69 -8.18
C ALA A 257 -30.10 -1.56 -9.71
N SER A 258 -31.08 -0.99 -10.41
CA SER A 258 -31.00 -0.77 -11.86
C SER A 258 -30.30 0.54 -12.22
N ALA A 259 -30.38 1.56 -11.37
CA ALA A 259 -29.76 2.87 -11.59
C ALA A 259 -28.23 2.80 -11.44
N THR A 260 -27.71 2.10 -10.42
CA THR A 260 -26.26 1.95 -10.22
C THR A 260 -25.60 1.17 -11.35
N ARG A 261 -26.31 0.22 -11.98
CA ARG A 261 -25.82 -0.50 -13.17
C ARG A 261 -25.60 0.39 -14.39
N GLN A 262 -26.31 1.51 -14.51
CA GLN A 262 -26.20 2.40 -15.67
C GLN A 262 -25.13 3.49 -15.51
N ALA A 263 -24.73 3.82 -14.28
CA ALA A 263 -23.68 4.81 -14.02
C ALA A 263 -22.26 4.26 -14.22
N LEU A 264 -22.09 2.94 -14.25
CA LEU A 264 -20.90 2.28 -14.78
C LEU A 264 -21.05 2.06 -16.28
N THR A 265 -21.34 3.11 -17.05
CA THR A 265 -20.96 3.09 -18.45
C THR A 265 -19.46 2.81 -18.45
N PRO A 266 -18.96 1.71 -19.07
CA PRO A 266 -17.53 1.54 -19.22
C PRO A 266 -17.03 2.86 -19.76
N ILE A 267 -16.06 3.48 -19.09
CA ILE A 267 -15.33 4.61 -19.67
C ILE A 267 -14.94 4.08 -21.03
N GLN A 268 -15.67 4.54 -22.06
CA GLN A 268 -15.37 4.23 -23.43
C GLN A 268 -13.97 4.80 -23.51
N LEU A 269 -12.98 3.90 -23.50
CA LEU A 269 -11.61 4.24 -23.81
C LEU A 269 -11.76 4.83 -25.20
N THR A 270 -11.90 6.15 -25.27
CA THR A 270 -11.95 6.88 -26.51
C THR A 270 -10.63 6.48 -27.11
N LYS A 271 -10.69 5.59 -28.11
CA LYS A 271 -9.55 5.28 -28.94
C LYS A 271 -9.16 6.66 -29.46
N SER A 272 -8.19 7.30 -28.83
CA SER A 272 -7.55 8.46 -29.41
C SER A 272 -7.08 7.90 -30.73
N THR A 273 -7.72 8.34 -31.81
CA THR A 273 -7.24 8.12 -33.15
C THR A 273 -5.88 8.78 -33.16
N GLN A 274 -4.85 8.05 -32.76
CA GLN A 274 -3.48 8.36 -33.14
C GLN A 274 -3.54 8.28 -34.66
N SER A 275 -3.72 9.45 -35.27
CA SER A 275 -3.40 9.64 -36.66
C SER A 275 -1.96 9.17 -36.78
N LYS A 276 -1.80 7.95 -37.31
CA LYS A 276 -0.58 7.51 -37.95
C LYS A 276 -0.32 8.53 -39.05
N SER A 277 0.40 9.59 -38.70
CA SER A 277 1.20 10.34 -39.64
C SER A 277 2.15 9.32 -40.25
N LEU A 278 1.72 8.78 -41.39
CA LEU A 278 2.53 7.94 -42.24
C LEU A 278 3.59 8.86 -42.82
N ALA A 279 4.68 9.08 -42.07
CA ALA A 279 5.86 9.73 -42.59
C ALA A 279 6.38 8.84 -43.72
N THR A 280 6.16 9.30 -44.94
CA THR A 280 6.74 8.78 -46.16
C THR A 280 8.25 8.82 -45.99
N HIS A 281 8.85 7.67 -45.74
CA HIS A 281 10.28 7.49 -45.81
C HIS A 281 10.72 7.70 -47.26
N SER A 282 11.18 8.91 -47.58
CA SER A 282 12.00 9.15 -48.75
C SER A 282 13.27 8.32 -48.62
N SER A 283 13.36 7.32 -49.48
CA SER A 283 14.55 6.54 -49.79
C SER A 283 15.69 7.48 -50.19
N VAL A 284 16.55 7.84 -49.23
CA VAL A 284 17.85 8.43 -49.53
C VAL A 284 18.83 7.30 -49.76
N HIS A 285 19.29 7.21 -50.99
CA HIS A 285 20.37 6.36 -51.48
C HIS A 285 21.57 6.44 -50.54
N LYS A 286 21.90 5.31 -49.90
CA LYS A 286 23.13 5.15 -49.12
C LYS A 286 24.25 4.78 -50.08
N THR A 287 25.03 5.76 -50.53
CA THR A 287 26.31 5.54 -51.19
C THR A 287 27.28 4.91 -50.19
N ALA A 288 27.84 3.78 -50.57
CA ALA A 288 28.85 3.07 -49.81
C ALA A 288 30.15 3.88 -49.80
N SER A 289 30.55 4.37 -48.62
CA SER A 289 31.91 4.82 -48.35
C SER A 289 32.60 3.81 -47.44
N THR A 290 33.71 3.31 -47.97
CA THR A 290 34.65 2.35 -47.40
C THR A 290 35.20 2.83 -46.05
N PRO A 291 35.24 2.00 -44.99
CA PRO A 291 35.93 2.38 -43.76
C PRO A 291 37.45 2.22 -43.94
N VAL A 292 38.17 3.33 -43.75
CA VAL A 292 39.61 3.36 -43.56
C VAL A 292 39.93 2.83 -42.15
N ALA A 293 40.83 1.85 -42.07
CA ALA A 293 41.33 1.31 -40.82
C ALA A 293 42.17 2.36 -40.08
N SER A 294 41.83 2.65 -38.83
CA SER A 294 42.69 3.38 -37.89
C SER A 294 42.92 2.56 -36.63
N SER A 295 44.21 2.38 -36.32
CA SER A 295 44.83 1.53 -35.31
C SER A 295 44.29 1.67 -33.87
N PRO A 296 44.45 0.62 -33.04
CA PRO A 296 44.14 0.68 -31.62
C PRO A 296 45.23 1.43 -30.84
N ALA A 297 44.82 2.47 -30.11
CA ALA A 297 45.64 3.11 -29.09
C ALA A 297 45.67 2.24 -27.82
N LYS A 298 46.88 1.86 -27.38
CA LYS A 298 47.15 1.23 -26.09
C LYS A 298 46.83 2.22 -24.96
N THR A 299 45.87 1.87 -24.11
CA THR A 299 45.72 2.52 -22.80
C THR A 299 46.64 1.84 -21.80
N VAL A 300 47.63 2.59 -21.31
CA VAL A 300 48.53 2.23 -20.21
C VAL A 300 47.81 2.58 -18.91
N THR A 301 47.54 1.59 -18.06
CA THR A 301 47.08 1.81 -16.68
C THR A 301 48.28 1.62 -15.76
N THR A 302 48.78 2.72 -15.20
CA THR A 302 49.79 2.75 -14.14
C THR A 302 49.15 2.37 -12.80
N HIS A 303 49.72 1.38 -12.13
CA HIS A 303 49.45 1.07 -10.73
C HIS A 303 50.18 2.08 -9.84
N THR A 304 49.44 2.87 -9.06
CA THR A 304 50.01 3.71 -7.99
C THR A 304 49.86 2.98 -6.66
N SER A 305 50.98 2.47 -6.16
CA SER A 305 51.15 1.97 -4.80
C SER A 305 51.52 3.11 -3.84
N GLY A 306 51.03 3.05 -2.60
CA GLY A 306 51.73 3.61 -1.44
C GLY A 306 50.95 4.68 -0.67
N GLY A 307 50.65 4.40 0.59
CA GLY A 307 50.11 5.40 1.52
C GLY A 307 49.57 4.85 2.83
N THR A 308 50.32 4.01 3.56
CA THR A 308 50.04 3.72 4.97
C THR A 308 50.51 4.90 5.82
N THR A 309 49.58 5.69 6.37
CA THR A 309 49.88 6.65 7.43
C THR A 309 49.51 6.06 8.79
N LYS A 310 50.57 5.85 9.57
CA LYS A 310 50.59 5.52 10.99
C LYS A 310 50.31 6.80 11.78
N ALA A 311 49.25 6.82 12.58
CA ALA A 311 49.04 7.85 13.60
C ALA A 311 49.03 7.20 14.98
N ALA A 312 50.12 7.43 15.71
CA ALA A 312 50.24 7.18 17.13
C ALA A 312 49.51 8.30 17.90
N GLY A 313 48.84 7.93 19.00
CA GLY A 313 48.13 8.89 19.85
C GLY A 313 47.69 8.27 21.17
N SER A 314 48.64 7.78 21.96
CA SER A 314 48.44 7.42 23.36
C SER A 314 48.39 8.70 24.21
N GLY A 315 47.22 9.02 24.77
CA GLY A 315 47.04 10.04 25.80
C GLY A 315 46.40 9.42 27.03
N GLY A 316 47.19 9.29 28.10
CA GLY A 316 46.76 8.73 29.38
C GLY A 316 46.40 9.76 30.45
N THR A 317 45.61 9.26 31.42
CA THR A 317 45.48 9.62 32.85
C THR A 317 44.73 10.93 33.19
N PRO A 318 44.02 11.04 34.35
CA PRO A 318 44.43 10.59 35.71
C PRO A 318 43.38 9.83 36.56
N PRO A 319 43.78 9.28 37.72
CA PRO A 319 42.91 8.54 38.64
C PRO A 319 42.07 9.47 39.53
N THR A 320 40.86 9.01 39.87
CA THR A 320 40.04 9.57 40.94
C THR A 320 40.44 8.98 42.29
N LYS A 321 40.61 9.86 43.28
CA LYS A 321 40.60 9.53 44.71
C LYS A 321 39.16 9.26 45.16
#